data_AF-A0AAW6HZE9-F1
#
_entry.id   AF-A0AAW6HZE9-F1
#
_cell.length_a   1.000
_cell.length_b   1.000
_cell.length_c   1.000
_cell.angle_alpha   90.00
_cell.angle_beta   90.00
_cell.angle_gamma   90.00
#
_symmetry.space_group_name_H-M   'P 1'
#
loop_
_entity.id
_entity.type
_entity.pdbx_description
1 polymer ?
#
loop_
_entity_poly.entity_id
_entity_poly.type
_entity_poly.pdbx_seq_one_letter_code
_entity_poly.pdbx_strand_id
1 'polypeptide(L)' 'MENDFDYKLVPSGFVHCFNSQCPKADGCLRQVAARYSAHADRHVRIVNPAYFPVGDAACPDFKSAKKVRIAWG' A
#
# COMPACT_ATOMS: atom_id res chain seq x y z
N MET A 1 -14.07 -9.66 2.53
CA MET A 1 -12.69 -10.13 2.80
C MET A 1 -12.33 -9.65 4.19
N GLU A 2 -12.67 -10.46 5.18
CA GLU A 2 -12.34 -10.15 6.57
C GLU A 2 -10.83 -10.31 6.79
N ASN A 3 -10.22 -9.19 7.19
CA ASN A 3 -9.22 -9.06 8.24
C ASN A 3 -8.20 -10.20 8.41
N ASP A 4 -7.18 -10.25 7.54
CA ASP A 4 -5.89 -10.79 7.99
C ASP A 4 -4.74 -10.16 7.18
N PHE A 5 -4.70 -8.82 7.17
CA PHE A 5 -3.48 -8.12 6.77
C PHE A 5 -2.63 -7.94 8.01
N ASP A 6 -1.69 -8.85 8.25
CA ASP A 6 -0.73 -8.70 9.33
C ASP A 6 0.28 -7.61 8.97
N TYR A 7 0.11 -6.43 9.60
CA TYR A 7 1.01 -5.31 9.40
C TYR A 7 2.46 -5.64 9.84
N LYS A 8 2.67 -6.63 10.72
CA LYS A 8 4.03 -7.07 11.11
C LYS A 8 4.83 -7.66 9.94
N LEU A 9 4.14 -8.09 8.88
CA LEU A 9 4.78 -8.57 7.65
C LEU A 9 5.22 -7.42 6.75
N VAL A 10 4.81 -6.18 7.02
CA VAL A 10 5.21 -5.01 6.25
C VAL A 10 6.67 -4.68 6.60
N PRO A 11 7.58 -4.68 5.61
CA PRO A 11 8.97 -4.30 5.87
C PRO A 11 9.06 -2.86 6.40
N SER A 12 10.00 -2.59 7.31
CA SER A 12 10.26 -1.24 7.87
C SER A 12 10.57 -0.17 6.81
N GLY A 13 10.86 -0.59 5.58
CA GLY A 13 11.07 0.30 4.45
C GLY A 13 9.97 0.40 3.41
N PHE A 14 8.84 -0.21 3.67
CA PHE A 14 7.72 -0.15 2.75
C PHE A 14 7.12 1.25 2.72
N VAL A 15 6.89 1.76 1.50
CA VAL A 15 6.36 3.10 1.29
C VAL A 15 4.83 3.02 1.20
N HIS A 16 4.16 3.79 2.05
CA HIS A 16 2.73 3.85 2.21
C HIS A 16 2.13 4.91 1.30
N CYS A 17 0.88 4.72 0.88
CA CYS A 17 0.14 5.70 0.09
C CYS A 17 -1.14 6.09 0.81
N PHE A 18 -1.23 7.35 1.23
CA PHE A 18 -2.40 7.92 1.90
C PHE A 18 -3.31 8.71 0.93
N ASN A 19 -3.14 8.52 -0.38
CA ASN A 19 -4.00 9.16 -1.37
C ASN A 19 -5.42 8.55 -1.32
N SER A 20 -6.37 9.29 -0.75
CA SER A 20 -7.78 8.91 -0.65
C SER A 20 -8.52 9.02 -1.98
N GLN A 21 -8.01 9.81 -2.94
CA GLN A 21 -8.63 10.05 -4.24
C GLN A 21 -8.11 9.11 -5.33
N CYS A 22 -7.28 8.12 -4.99
CA CYS A 22 -6.73 7.20 -5.97
C CYS A 22 -7.81 6.20 -6.45
N PRO A 23 -8.12 6.12 -7.76
CA PRO A 23 -9.13 5.17 -8.26
C PRO A 23 -8.69 3.70 -8.08
N LYS A 24 -7.38 3.46 -7.92
CA LYS A 24 -6.78 2.14 -7.68
C LYS A 24 -6.54 1.85 -6.20
N ALA A 25 -7.07 2.66 -5.28
CA ALA A 25 -6.85 2.52 -3.84
C ALA A 25 -7.16 1.12 -3.33
N ASP A 26 -8.31 0.55 -3.70
CA ASP A 26 -8.73 -0.78 -3.22
C ASP A 26 -7.87 -1.93 -3.77
N GLY A 27 -7.22 -1.72 -4.90
CA GLY A 27 -6.29 -2.69 -5.50
C GLY A 27 -4.83 -2.47 -5.14
N CYS A 28 -4.49 -1.43 -4.37
CA CYS A 28 -3.12 -1.02 -4.13
C CYS A 28 -2.61 -1.46 -2.74
N LEU A 29 -1.57 -2.29 -2.72
CA LEU A 29 -0.93 -2.79 -1.50
C LEU A 29 -0.42 -1.65 -0.60
N ARG A 30 0.02 -0.54 -1.20
CA ARG A 30 0.51 0.63 -0.45
C ARG A 30 -0.60 1.36 0.29
N GLN A 31 -1.82 1.33 -0.25
CA GLN A 31 -3.00 1.94 0.36
C GLN A 31 -3.53 1.01 1.46
N VAL A 32 -3.55 -0.29 1.21
CA VAL A 32 -3.84 -1.32 2.23
C VAL A 32 -2.89 -1.17 3.42
N ALA A 33 -1.57 -1.14 3.19
CA ALA A 33 -0.60 -0.90 4.27
C ALA A 33 -0.88 0.40 5.02
N ALA A 34 -1.25 1.49 4.33
CA ALA A 34 -1.61 2.75 4.95
C ALA A 34 -2.86 2.63 5.86
N ARG A 35 -3.88 1.87 5.45
CA ARG A 35 -5.09 1.61 6.27
C ARG A 35 -4.76 0.88 7.57
N TYR A 36 -3.83 -0.08 7.52
CA TYR A 36 -3.41 -0.87 8.69
C TYR A 36 -2.22 -0.26 9.47
N SER A 37 -1.76 0.94 9.09
CA SER A 37 -0.64 1.63 9.73
C SER A 37 -0.91 2.11 11.16
N ALA A 38 -2.15 1.96 11.67
CA ALA A 38 -2.44 2.17 13.08
C ALA A 38 -1.62 1.25 14.01
N HIS A 39 -1.16 0.10 13.48
CA HIS A 39 -0.26 -0.83 14.16
C HIS A 39 1.24 -0.59 13.84
N ALA A 40 1.56 0.51 13.15
CA ALA A 40 2.93 0.84 12.79
C ALA A 40 3.70 1.51 13.93
N ASP A 41 5.03 1.57 13.76
CA ASP A 41 5.90 2.43 14.55
C ASP A 41 5.49 3.91 14.43
N ARG A 42 6.03 4.74 15.34
CA ARG A 42 5.75 6.19 15.43
C ARG A 42 5.88 6.94 14.09
N HIS A 43 6.69 6.43 13.17
CA HIS A 43 6.90 7.02 11.85
C HIS A 43 6.73 5.99 10.74
N VAL A 44 6.00 6.36 9.69
CA VAL A 44 5.87 5.58 8.47
C VAL A 44 6.43 6.34 7.28
N ARG A 45 7.02 5.63 6.32
CA ARG A 45 7.43 6.22 5.04
C ARG A 45 6.24 6.36 4.13
N ILE A 46 6.04 7.55 3.57
CA ILE A 46 4.91 7.86 2.69
C ILE A 46 5.40 8.29 1.31
N VAL A 47 4.61 7.98 0.27
CA VAL A 47 4.80 8.60 -1.04
C VAL A 47 4.58 10.10 -0.89
N ASN A 48 5.47 10.91 -1.47
CA ASN A 48 5.35 12.35 -1.45
C ASN A 48 4.01 12.77 -2.09
N PRO A 49 3.13 13.50 -1.38
CA PRO A 49 1.83 13.93 -1.89
C PRO A 49 1.89 14.72 -3.21
N ALA A 50 3.00 15.42 -3.48
CA ALA A 50 3.20 16.15 -4.73
C ALA A 50 3.26 15.23 -5.97
N TYR A 51 3.51 13.93 -5.78
CA TYR A 51 3.60 12.94 -6.84
C TYR A 51 2.40 11.99 -6.86
N PHE A 52 1.32 12.34 -6.16
CA PHE A 52 0.11 11.55 -6.23
C PHE A 52 -0.45 11.58 -7.66
N PRO A 53 -0.76 10.40 -8.25
CA PRO A 53 -1.37 10.37 -9.56
C PRO A 53 -2.75 11.03 -9.49
N VAL A 54 -2.99 11.96 -10.40
CA VAL A 54 -4.29 12.62 -10.56
C VAL A 54 -5.10 11.81 -11.57
N GLY A 55 -6.28 11.33 -11.17
CA GLY A 55 -7.18 10.55 -12.03
C GLY A 55 -6.62 9.16 -12.37
N ASP A 56 -6.84 8.73 -13.62
CA ASP A 56 -6.45 7.41 -14.14
C ASP A 56 -5.01 7.33 -14.66
N ALA A 57 -4.19 8.33 -14.37
CA ALA A 57 -2.78 8.32 -14.73
C ALA A 57 -2.08 7.06 -14.20
N ALA A 58 -1.21 6.48 -15.02
CA ALA A 58 -0.42 5.32 -14.63
C ALA A 58 0.42 5.65 -13.40
N CYS A 59 0.11 5.01 -12.27
CA CYS A 59 0.83 5.23 -11.02
C CYS A 59 2.14 4.41 -11.07
N PRO A 60 3.33 5.06 -11.08
CA PRO A 60 4.61 4.35 -11.11
C PRO A 60 4.83 3.51 -9.85
N ASP A 61 4.20 3.92 -8.76
CA ASP A 61 4.27 3.29 -7.45
C ASP A 61 3.21 2.20 -7.24
N PHE A 62 2.36 1.92 -8.23
CA PHE A 62 1.29 0.95 -8.07
C PHE A 62 1.85 -0.45 -7.77
N LYS A 63 1.41 -1.01 -6.65
CA LYS A 63 1.63 -2.42 -6.30
C LYS A 63 0.29 -3.08 -6.10
N SER A 64 0.01 -4.12 -6.87
CA SER A 64 -1.22 -4.91 -6.72
C SER A 64 -1.29 -5.53 -5.32
N ALA A 65 -2.44 -5.42 -4.66
CA ALA A 65 -2.74 -6.09 -3.39
C ALA A 65 -3.16 -7.57 -3.57
N LYS A 66 -3.16 -8.09 -4.81
CA LYS A 66 -3.50 -9.50 -5.06
C LYS A 66 -2.44 -10.41 -4.44
N LYS A 67 -2.89 -11.37 -3.63
CA LYS A 67 -2.04 -12.44 -3.10
C LYS A 67 -1.53 -13.29 -4.28
N VAL A 68 -0.22 -13.46 -4.37
CA VAL A 68 0.43 -14.32 -5.36
C VAL A 68 1.00 -15.54 -4.63
N ARG A 69 0.71 -16.74 -5.13
CA ARG A 69 1.30 -17.99 -4.64
C ARG A 69 2.52 -18.30 -5.51
N ILE A 70 3.68 -18.39 -4.87
CA ILE A 70 4.94 -18.79 -5.52
C ILE A 70 5.33 -20.18 -5.01
N ALA A 71 5.82 -21.04 -5.90
CA ALA A 71 6.46 -22.30 -5.52
C ALA A 71 7.97 -22.04 -5.41
N TRP A 72 8.54 -22.35 -4.25
CA TRP A 72 9.99 -22.44 -4.06
C TRP A 72 10.31 -23.93 -3.99
N GLY A 73 11.11 -24.41 -4.95
CA GLY A 73 11.44 -25.82 -5.13
C GLY A 73 12.31 -26.41 -4.02
#